data_AF-A0AAF0JDR6-F1
#
_entry.id   AF-A0AAF0JDR6-F1
#
_cell.length_a   1.000
_cell.length_b   1.000
_cell.length_c   1.000
_cell.angle_alpha   90.00
_cell.angle_beta   90.00
_cell.angle_gamma   90.00
#
_symmetry.space_group_name_H-M   'P 1'
#
loop_
_entity.id
_entity.type
_entity.pdbx_description
1 polymer ?
#
loop_
_entity_poly.entity_id
_entity_poly.type
_entity_poly.pdbx_seq_one_letter_code
_entity_poly.pdbx_strand_id
1 'polypeptide(L)'
;MQASATPAPDQNVPSLSVEAQKKVQKGLDYKKQGNEAFLAHDYQRALHAYHHAVLYLAGLDQSPLTGIQPKAETIPTESTSIRQDHQELSQVRSNVCAMRLTKMAACYLQLGRFDRAIECCQQALKLNAKNSKAMYVSDSLTFSYRMTQAMVRNGDIYAAHSFLMSEDAKPYRSEPSYEEEKASIEKQIEERERQSNRSMRGFLGKRST
;
A
#
# COMPACT_ATOMS: atom_id res chain seq x y z
N MET A 1 62.24 -14.96 7.01
CA MET A 1 61.12 -15.24 6.09
C MET A 1 59.89 -15.45 6.95
N GLN A 2 59.20 -14.39 7.38
CA GLN A 2 58.09 -13.70 6.70
C GLN A 2 56.90 -14.60 6.36
N ALA A 3 55.75 -14.22 6.95
CA ALA A 3 54.34 -14.46 6.57
C ALA A 3 53.85 -15.92 6.51
N SER A 4 52.75 -16.26 7.18
CA SER A 4 51.44 -15.75 6.80
C SER A 4 50.45 -15.85 7.95
N ALA A 5 50.02 -14.67 8.43
CA ALA A 5 48.80 -14.50 9.19
C ALA A 5 47.62 -14.83 8.27
N THR A 6 46.76 -15.76 8.70
CA THR A 6 45.42 -15.91 8.14
C THR A 6 44.58 -14.70 8.54
N PRO A 7 44.00 -13.94 7.59
CA PRO A 7 43.16 -12.82 7.94
C PRO A 7 41.81 -13.36 8.43
N ALA A 8 41.41 -12.93 9.63
CA ALA A 8 40.04 -13.05 10.09
C ALA A 8 39.11 -12.39 9.04
N PRO A 9 37.96 -12.98 8.71
CA PRO A 9 37.03 -12.36 7.80
C PRO A 9 36.41 -11.15 8.50
N ASP A 10 36.93 -9.98 8.12
CA ASP A 10 36.32 -8.69 8.30
C ASP A 10 34.93 -8.71 7.64
N GLN A 11 33.90 -8.98 8.44
CA GLN A 11 32.49 -8.86 8.04
C GLN A 11 31.90 -7.64 8.74
N ASN A 12 32.42 -6.46 8.38
CA ASN A 12 31.78 -5.19 8.64
C ASN A 12 30.66 -4.94 7.62
N VAL A 13 29.63 -5.79 7.69
CA VAL A 13 28.29 -5.50 7.15
C VAL A 13 27.38 -5.31 8.36
N PRO A 14 26.63 -4.20 8.47
CA PRO A 14 25.81 -3.91 9.65
C PRO A 14 24.77 -5.02 9.79
N SER A 15 25.05 -5.95 10.69
CA SER A 15 24.21 -7.12 10.91
C SER A 15 22.95 -6.65 11.61
N LEU A 16 21.81 -6.69 10.88
CA LEU A 16 20.51 -6.71 11.53
C LEU A 16 20.58 -7.77 12.64
N SER A 17 20.27 -7.36 13.88
CA SER A 17 20.20 -8.28 15.02
C SER A 17 19.46 -9.57 14.62
N VAL A 18 19.94 -10.72 15.08
CA VAL A 18 19.34 -12.04 14.80
C VAL A 18 17.82 -12.04 15.04
N GLU A 19 17.34 -11.24 16.00
CA GLU A 19 15.92 -10.97 16.26
C GLU A 19 15.19 -10.30 15.08
N ALA A 20 15.79 -9.27 14.50
CA ALA A 20 15.26 -8.52 13.36
C ALA A 20 15.24 -9.39 12.10
N GLN A 21 16.30 -10.17 11.85
CA GLN A 21 16.35 -11.14 10.77
C GLN A 21 15.21 -12.18 10.88
N LYS A 22 14.96 -12.71 12.09
CA LYS A 22 13.85 -13.65 12.37
C LYS A 22 12.48 -13.01 12.15
N LYS A 23 12.29 -11.75 12.55
CA LYS A 23 11.03 -11.00 12.35
C LYS A 23 10.77 -10.75 10.85
N VAL A 24 11.80 -10.36 10.09
CA VAL A 24 11.72 -10.22 8.63
C VAL A 24 11.34 -11.55 7.99
N GLN A 25 11.99 -12.65 8.38
CA GLN A 25 11.71 -13.98 7.85
C GLN A 25 10.25 -14.39 8.11
N LYS A 26 9.75 -14.20 9.35
CA LYS A 26 8.33 -14.44 9.66
C LYS A 26 7.41 -13.61 8.78
N GLY A 27 7.69 -12.32 8.58
CA GLY A 27 6.91 -11.46 7.69
C GLY A 27 6.89 -11.97 6.24
N LEU A 28 7.99 -12.51 5.74
CA LEU A 28 8.08 -13.13 4.41
C LEU A 28 7.32 -14.45 4.31
N ASP A 29 7.29 -15.25 5.38
CA ASP A 29 6.54 -16.50 5.43
C ASP A 29 5.03 -16.22 5.41
N TYR A 30 4.56 -15.26 6.22
CA TYR A 30 3.16 -14.79 6.17
C TYR A 30 2.79 -14.22 4.80
N LYS A 31 3.72 -13.54 4.10
CA LYS A 31 3.48 -13.13 2.70
C LYS A 31 3.21 -14.34 1.80
N LYS A 32 4.01 -15.41 1.91
CA LYS A 32 3.84 -16.61 1.08
C LYS A 32 2.49 -17.27 1.38
N GLN A 33 2.15 -17.44 2.65
CA GLN A 33 0.86 -17.98 3.10
C GLN A 33 -0.32 -17.14 2.58
N GLY A 34 -0.21 -15.81 2.63
CA GLY A 34 -1.23 -14.91 2.10
C GLY A 34 -1.42 -15.05 0.59
N ASN A 35 -0.31 -15.19 -0.16
CA ASN A 35 -0.38 -15.39 -1.61
C ASN A 35 -0.98 -16.75 -1.97
N GLU A 36 -0.65 -17.81 -1.23
CA GLU A 36 -1.23 -19.14 -1.43
C GLU A 36 -2.74 -19.14 -1.13
N ALA A 37 -3.15 -18.56 -0.01
CA ALA A 37 -4.56 -18.40 0.33
C ALA A 37 -5.31 -17.53 -0.69
N PHE A 38 -4.66 -16.49 -1.23
CA PHE A 38 -5.24 -15.65 -2.29
C PHE A 38 -5.49 -16.44 -3.58
N LEU A 39 -4.54 -17.30 -3.97
CA LEU A 39 -4.69 -18.20 -5.12
C LEU A 39 -5.78 -19.26 -4.87
N ALA A 40 -5.92 -19.72 -3.63
CA ALA A 40 -6.99 -20.62 -3.21
C ALA A 40 -8.37 -19.95 -3.06
N HIS A 41 -8.51 -18.68 -3.45
CA HIS A 41 -9.72 -17.86 -3.27
C HIS A 41 -10.20 -17.70 -1.82
N ASP A 42 -9.35 -18.05 -0.84
CA ASP A 42 -9.65 -17.82 0.57
C ASP A 42 -9.15 -16.43 0.99
N TYR A 43 -9.97 -15.44 0.67
CA TYR A 43 -9.65 -14.04 0.92
C TYR A 43 -9.60 -13.69 2.41
N GLN A 44 -10.31 -14.41 3.28
CA GLN A 44 -10.29 -14.19 4.72
C GLN A 44 -8.96 -14.63 5.32
N ARG A 45 -8.50 -15.85 5.00
CA ARG A 45 -7.17 -16.33 5.42
C ARG A 45 -6.06 -15.48 4.81
N ALA A 46 -6.20 -15.08 3.53
CA ALA A 46 -5.24 -14.20 2.88
C ALA A 46 -5.11 -12.85 3.61
N LEU A 47 -6.23 -12.22 3.96
CA LEU A 47 -6.24 -10.98 4.75
C LEU A 47 -5.53 -11.15 6.08
N HIS A 48 -5.82 -12.22 6.82
CA HIS A 48 -5.20 -12.47 8.11
C HIS A 48 -3.67 -12.59 7.99
N ALA A 49 -3.19 -13.36 7.01
CA ALA A 49 -1.77 -13.50 6.73
C ALA A 49 -1.12 -12.19 6.29
N TYR A 50 -1.79 -11.37 5.47
CA TYR A 50 -1.26 -10.07 5.06
C TYR A 50 -1.19 -9.06 6.21
N HIS A 51 -2.16 -9.04 7.14
CA HIS A 51 -2.07 -8.20 8.33
C HIS A 51 -0.91 -8.61 9.22
N HIS A 52 -0.72 -9.91 9.44
CA HIS A 52 0.43 -10.41 10.18
C HIS A 52 1.75 -10.01 9.50
N ALA A 53 1.85 -10.14 8.17
CA ALA A 53 3.03 -9.72 7.44
C ALA A 53 3.33 -8.23 7.67
N VAL A 54 2.32 -7.34 7.58
CA VAL A 54 2.49 -5.91 7.86
C VAL A 54 2.91 -5.67 9.31
N LEU A 55 2.30 -6.35 10.28
CA LEU A 55 2.59 -6.19 11.71
C LEU A 55 4.04 -6.59 12.05
N TYR A 56 4.50 -7.73 11.55
CA TYR A 56 5.88 -8.19 11.77
C TYR A 56 6.91 -7.25 11.15
N LEU A 57 6.58 -6.64 9.99
CA LEU A 57 7.45 -5.69 9.32
C LEU A 57 7.40 -4.29 9.97
N ALA A 58 6.26 -3.88 10.51
CA ALA A 58 6.11 -2.65 11.30
C ALA A 58 6.81 -2.76 12.67
N GLY A 59 6.78 -3.94 13.30
CA GLY A 59 7.43 -4.22 14.59
C GLY A 59 8.96 -4.37 14.55
N LEU A 60 9.59 -4.20 13.38
CA LEU A 60 11.05 -4.09 13.24
C LEU A 60 11.57 -2.73 13.72
N ASP A 61 10.71 -1.70 13.74
CA ASP A 61 11.02 -0.34 14.18
C ASP A 61 11.12 -0.23 15.71
N GLN A 62 10.51 -1.17 16.43
CA GLN A 62 10.54 -1.24 17.90
C GLN A 62 11.62 -2.17 18.44
N SER A 63 12.61 -2.58 17.63
CA SER A 63 13.83 -3.12 18.24
C SER A 63 14.49 -1.99 19.02
N PRO A 64 14.58 -2.07 20.36
CA PRO A 64 15.13 -1.00 21.18
C PRO A 64 16.65 -1.00 21.06
N LEU A 65 17.17 -0.45 19.96
CA LEU A 65 18.49 0.17 19.94
C LEU A 65 18.18 1.67 20.08
N THR A 66 18.31 2.32 21.24
CA THR A 66 19.24 2.07 22.33
C THR A 66 18.69 2.75 23.58
N GLY A 67 18.33 1.98 24.61
CA GLY A 67 18.12 2.46 25.98
C GLY A 67 19.44 2.84 26.68
N ILE A 68 20.40 3.41 25.95
CA ILE A 68 21.62 3.98 26.51
C ILE A 68 21.66 5.43 26.03
N GLN A 69 21.27 6.33 26.93
CA GLN A 69 21.67 7.73 26.84
C GLN A 69 23.21 7.77 26.74
N PRO A 70 23.82 8.36 25.71
CA PRO A 70 25.12 8.96 25.90
C PRO A 70 24.82 10.36 26.47
N LYS A 71 24.98 10.47 27.79
CA LYS A 71 25.36 11.76 28.36
C LYS A 71 26.58 12.21 27.57
N ALA A 72 26.51 13.44 27.07
CA ALA A 72 27.50 14.06 26.21
C ALA A 72 28.93 13.71 26.62
N GLU A 73 29.74 13.26 25.66
CA GLU A 73 31.03 13.86 25.30
C GLU A 73 31.78 12.95 24.32
N THR A 74 32.16 13.54 23.19
CA THR A 74 33.24 13.13 22.26
C THR A 74 33.14 11.74 21.60
N ILE A 75 32.81 11.70 20.30
CA ILE A 75 33.54 11.03 19.19
C ILE A 75 32.77 11.35 17.86
N PRO A 76 33.41 11.92 16.83
CA PRO A 76 32.75 12.24 15.56
C PRO A 76 33.17 11.26 14.45
N THR A 77 32.40 10.19 14.15
CA THR A 77 32.45 9.54 12.81
C THR A 77 31.37 8.49 12.47
N GLU A 78 30.66 7.88 13.43
CA GLU A 78 29.71 6.77 13.12
C GLU A 78 28.23 7.18 12.98
N SER A 79 27.89 8.43 13.31
CA SER A 79 26.51 8.93 13.33
C SER A 79 25.82 9.02 11.95
N THR A 80 26.59 8.94 10.86
CA THR A 80 26.06 9.05 9.49
C THR A 80 25.56 7.71 8.96
N SER A 81 26.25 6.60 9.27
CA SER A 81 25.87 5.25 8.83
C SER A 81 24.56 4.81 9.47
N ILE A 82 24.42 4.98 10.80
CA ILE A 82 23.21 4.58 11.53
C ILE A 82 21.97 5.35 11.04
N ARG A 83 22.12 6.62 10.65
CA ARG A 83 21.02 7.42 10.08
C ARG A 83 20.64 6.96 8.67
N GLN A 84 21.62 6.58 7.84
CA GLN A 84 21.38 6.07 6.49
C GLN A 84 20.73 4.68 6.55
N ASP A 85 21.22 3.79 7.40
CA ASP A 85 20.66 2.45 7.60
C ASP A 85 19.21 2.53 8.11
N HIS A 86 18.92 3.45 9.04
CA HIS A 86 17.55 3.68 9.54
C HIS A 86 16.63 4.24 8.45
N GLN A 87 17.14 5.13 7.58
CA GLN A 87 16.37 5.70 6.47
C GLN A 87 16.07 4.64 5.39
N GLU A 88 17.04 3.81 5.03
CA GLU A 88 16.86 2.72 4.06
C GLU A 88 15.88 1.65 4.57
N LEU A 89 15.99 1.25 5.85
CA LEU A 89 15.05 0.33 6.47
C LEU A 89 13.62 0.88 6.51
N SER A 90 13.47 2.18 6.81
CA SER A 90 12.17 2.87 6.77
C SER A 90 11.56 2.87 5.36
N GLN A 91 12.39 3.11 4.34
CA GLN A 91 11.99 3.09 2.94
C GLN A 91 11.53 1.68 2.50
N VAL A 92 12.34 0.67 2.78
CA VAL A 92 12.05 -0.75 2.47
C VAL A 92 10.77 -1.20 3.19
N ARG A 93 10.59 -0.81 4.45
CA ARG A 93 9.33 -1.05 5.18
C ARG A 93 8.14 -0.41 4.46
N SER A 94 8.23 0.89 4.15
CA SER A 94 7.13 1.61 3.52
C SER A 94 6.68 0.93 2.22
N ASN A 95 7.66 0.53 1.39
CA ASN A 95 7.44 -0.24 0.18
C ASN A 95 6.71 -1.56 0.44
N VAL A 96 7.24 -2.41 1.32
CA VAL A 96 6.66 -3.74 1.55
C VAL A 96 5.26 -3.63 2.18
N CYS A 97 5.04 -2.67 3.08
CA CYS A 97 3.73 -2.39 3.66
C CYS A 97 2.73 -1.92 2.58
N ALA A 98 3.12 -0.98 1.71
CA ALA A 98 2.28 -0.52 0.62
C ALA A 98 1.85 -1.67 -0.29
N MET A 99 2.79 -2.54 -0.70
CA MET A 99 2.48 -3.72 -1.52
C MET A 99 1.51 -4.70 -0.83
N ARG A 100 1.59 -4.85 0.49
CA ARG A 100 0.67 -5.73 1.24
C ARG A 100 -0.72 -5.11 1.34
N LEU A 101 -0.81 -3.81 1.60
CA LEU A 101 -2.07 -3.08 1.59
C LEU A 101 -2.76 -3.15 0.22
N THR A 102 -2.01 -3.15 -0.90
CA THR A 102 -2.58 -3.39 -2.23
C THR A 102 -3.27 -4.75 -2.32
N LYS A 103 -2.61 -5.81 -1.84
CA LYS A 103 -3.17 -7.17 -1.88
C LYS A 103 -4.37 -7.32 -0.97
N MET A 104 -4.35 -6.67 0.20
CA MET A 104 -5.50 -6.59 1.09
C MET A 104 -6.68 -5.88 0.44
N ALA A 105 -6.46 -4.77 -0.28
CA ALA A 105 -7.51 -4.08 -1.03
C ALA A 105 -8.16 -5.00 -2.08
N ALA A 106 -7.39 -5.82 -2.80
CA ALA A 106 -7.99 -6.84 -3.69
C ALA A 106 -8.82 -7.87 -2.93
N CYS A 107 -8.35 -8.36 -1.79
CA CYS A 107 -9.12 -9.31 -0.99
C CYS A 107 -10.45 -8.68 -0.55
N TYR A 108 -10.43 -7.43 -0.10
CA TYR A 108 -11.63 -6.70 0.30
C TYR A 108 -12.59 -6.43 -0.86
N LEU A 109 -12.08 -6.14 -2.07
CA LEU A 109 -12.89 -6.04 -3.28
C LEU A 109 -13.63 -7.35 -3.57
N GLN A 110 -12.94 -8.50 -3.48
CA GLN A 110 -13.55 -9.81 -3.72
C GLN A 110 -14.56 -10.20 -2.63
N LEU A 111 -14.35 -9.73 -1.40
CA LEU A 111 -15.26 -9.94 -0.27
C LEU A 111 -16.43 -8.96 -0.22
N GLY A 112 -16.54 -8.04 -1.17
CA GLY A 112 -17.61 -7.02 -1.21
C GLY A 112 -17.49 -5.96 -0.10
N ARG A 113 -16.31 -5.80 0.51
CA ARG A 113 -16.06 -4.84 1.60
C ARG A 113 -15.38 -3.59 1.06
N PHE A 114 -16.15 -2.76 0.38
CA PHE A 114 -15.61 -1.65 -0.41
C PHE A 114 -14.98 -0.55 0.44
N ASP A 115 -15.57 -0.19 1.58
CA ASP A 115 -15.04 0.86 2.47
C ASP A 115 -13.60 0.55 2.93
N ARG A 116 -13.37 -0.68 3.40
CA ARG A 116 -12.03 -1.12 3.81
C ARG A 116 -11.04 -1.18 2.65
N ALA A 117 -11.51 -1.52 1.44
CA ALA A 117 -10.65 -1.55 0.27
C ALA A 117 -10.14 -0.14 -0.04
N ILE A 118 -11.01 0.87 0.04
CA ILE A 118 -10.68 2.28 -0.14
C ILE A 118 -9.69 2.73 0.94
N GLU A 119 -9.94 2.42 2.22
CA GLU A 119 -9.02 2.75 3.31
C GLU A 119 -7.62 2.15 3.11
N CYS A 120 -7.55 0.88 2.68
CA CYS A 120 -6.28 0.22 2.39
C CYS A 120 -5.52 0.91 1.24
N CYS A 121 -6.23 1.30 0.18
CA CYS A 121 -5.63 2.05 -0.94
C CYS A 121 -5.12 3.43 -0.48
N GLN A 122 -5.89 4.15 0.35
CA GLN A 122 -5.48 5.44 0.89
C GLN A 122 -4.25 5.34 1.80
N GLN A 123 -4.20 4.31 2.67
CA GLN A 123 -3.04 4.07 3.52
C GLN A 123 -1.79 3.77 2.68
N ALA A 124 -1.95 2.98 1.62
CA ALA A 124 -0.84 2.65 0.75
C ALA A 124 -0.32 3.87 -0.04
N LEU A 125 -1.22 4.75 -0.48
CA LEU A 125 -0.86 6.02 -1.12
C LEU A 125 -0.04 6.92 -0.19
N LYS A 126 -0.45 7.04 1.09
CA LYS A 126 0.27 7.82 2.11
C LYS A 126 1.68 7.31 2.36
N LEU A 127 1.87 5.99 2.35
CA LEU A 127 3.17 5.34 2.53
C LEU A 127 4.08 5.56 1.31
N ASN A 128 3.50 5.51 0.11
CA ASN A 128 4.24 5.61 -1.13
C ASN A 128 4.68 7.04 -1.51
N ALA A 129 4.07 8.08 -0.95
CA ALA A 129 4.44 9.48 -1.21
C ALA A 129 5.93 9.83 -1.01
N LYS A 130 6.71 8.96 -0.34
CA LYS A 130 8.16 9.13 -0.11
C LYS A 130 9.05 8.18 -0.92
N ASN A 131 8.51 7.28 -1.75
CA ASN A 131 9.24 6.18 -2.38
C ASN A 131 9.79 6.47 -3.78
N SER A 132 10.76 5.64 -4.21
CA SER A 132 11.41 5.69 -5.53
C SER A 132 10.40 5.81 -6.67
N LYS A 133 10.62 6.79 -7.57
CA LYS A 133 9.69 7.19 -8.65
C LYS A 133 9.07 6.01 -9.43
N ALA A 134 9.86 5.02 -9.81
CA ALA A 134 9.37 3.90 -10.64
C ALA A 134 8.36 2.99 -9.90
N MET A 135 8.65 2.66 -8.64
CA MET A 135 7.77 1.79 -7.84
C MET A 135 6.55 2.57 -7.32
N TYR A 136 6.74 3.86 -7.01
CA TYR A 136 5.65 4.78 -6.72
C TYR A 136 4.61 4.79 -7.85
N VAL A 137 5.07 4.91 -9.09
CA VAL A 137 4.20 4.91 -10.26
C VAL A 137 3.44 3.58 -10.35
N SER A 138 4.12 2.44 -10.45
CA SER A 138 3.44 1.12 -10.61
C SER A 138 2.42 0.82 -9.51
N ASP A 139 2.74 1.17 -8.28
CA ASP A 139 1.86 0.95 -7.16
C ASP A 139 0.68 1.94 -7.18
N SER A 140 0.93 3.23 -7.46
CA SER A 140 -0.10 4.28 -7.59
C SER A 140 -1.13 3.96 -8.67
N LEU A 141 -0.70 3.40 -9.81
CA LEU A 141 -1.58 2.91 -10.87
C LEU A 141 -2.53 1.84 -10.31
N THR A 142 -1.96 0.83 -9.65
CA THR A 142 -2.71 -0.32 -9.12
C THR A 142 -3.69 0.09 -8.02
N PHE A 143 -3.34 1.04 -7.16
CA PHE A 143 -4.23 1.55 -6.12
C PHE A 143 -5.39 2.35 -6.70
N SER A 144 -5.09 3.25 -7.63
CA SER A 144 -6.10 4.13 -8.24
C SER A 144 -7.16 3.28 -8.93
N TYR A 145 -6.74 2.30 -9.73
CA TYR A 145 -7.62 1.33 -10.38
C TYR A 145 -8.52 0.58 -9.38
N ARG A 146 -7.92 0.01 -8.32
CA ARG A 146 -8.65 -0.76 -7.31
C ARG A 146 -9.61 0.11 -6.49
N MET A 147 -9.21 1.34 -6.19
CA MET A 147 -10.02 2.27 -5.43
C MET A 147 -11.22 2.76 -6.25
N THR A 148 -11.01 3.10 -7.52
CA THR A 148 -12.09 3.43 -8.45
C THR A 148 -13.09 2.27 -8.55
N GLN A 149 -12.62 1.05 -8.75
CA GLN A 149 -13.50 -0.13 -8.73
C GLN A 149 -14.24 -0.34 -7.42
N ALA A 150 -13.60 -0.09 -6.28
CA ALA A 150 -14.26 -0.19 -4.99
C ALA A 150 -15.40 0.83 -4.89
N MET A 151 -15.15 2.09 -5.26
CA MET A 151 -16.16 3.16 -5.23
C MET A 151 -17.32 2.90 -6.18
N VAL A 152 -17.03 2.44 -7.41
CA VAL A 152 -18.07 2.08 -8.39
C VAL A 152 -18.94 0.95 -7.87
N ARG A 153 -18.33 -0.10 -7.30
CA ARG A 153 -19.08 -1.23 -6.70
C ARG A 153 -19.85 -0.85 -5.44
N ASN A 154 -19.37 0.15 -4.69
CA ASN A 154 -20.09 0.72 -3.56
C ASN A 154 -21.31 1.56 -3.99
N GLY A 155 -21.36 1.99 -5.26
CA GLY A 155 -22.40 2.87 -5.79
C GLY A 155 -22.07 4.36 -5.74
N ASP A 156 -20.88 4.71 -5.24
CA ASP A 156 -20.34 6.06 -5.10
C ASP A 156 -19.69 6.55 -6.41
N ILE A 157 -20.48 6.50 -7.49
CA ILE A 157 -20.01 6.74 -8.86
C ILE A 157 -19.48 8.17 -9.04
N TYR A 158 -20.09 9.15 -8.36
CA TYR A 158 -19.61 10.53 -8.37
C TYR A 158 -18.26 10.70 -7.66
N ALA A 159 -18.05 10.00 -6.54
CA ALA A 159 -16.77 10.01 -5.84
C ALA A 159 -15.68 9.37 -6.69
N ALA A 160 -16.00 8.25 -7.36
CA ALA A 160 -15.10 7.59 -8.31
C ALA A 160 -14.67 8.53 -9.45
N HIS A 161 -15.65 9.21 -10.07
CA HIS A 161 -15.36 10.20 -11.12
C HIS A 161 -14.48 11.35 -10.60
N SER A 162 -14.81 11.91 -9.44
CA SER A 162 -14.01 13.00 -8.84
C SER A 162 -12.58 12.57 -8.52
N PHE A 163 -12.39 11.33 -8.09
CA PHE A 163 -11.09 10.77 -7.78
C PHE A 163 -10.25 10.59 -9.05
N LEU A 164 -10.82 10.10 -10.15
CA LEU A 164 -10.11 9.98 -11.43
C LEU A 164 -9.58 11.33 -11.95
N MET A 165 -10.32 12.42 -11.68
CA MET A 165 -9.93 13.78 -12.04
C MET A 165 -8.93 14.40 -11.06
N SER A 166 -8.70 13.78 -9.90
CA SER A 166 -7.76 14.26 -8.90
C SER A 166 -6.29 14.16 -9.35
N GLU A 167 -5.44 14.92 -8.68
CA GLU A 167 -3.98 14.89 -8.86
C GLU A 167 -3.38 13.53 -8.51
N ASP A 168 -3.96 12.84 -7.52
CA ASP A 168 -3.48 11.54 -7.03
C ASP A 168 -3.63 10.43 -8.09
N ALA A 169 -4.61 10.56 -8.98
CA ALA A 169 -4.85 9.62 -10.08
C ALA A 169 -4.02 9.95 -11.33
N LYS A 170 -3.19 11.00 -11.34
CA LYS A 170 -2.36 11.36 -12.51
C LYS A 170 -1.54 10.21 -13.09
N PRO A 171 -0.84 9.40 -12.28
CA PRO A 171 -0.09 8.26 -12.80
C PRO A 171 -1.00 7.23 -13.49
N TYR A 172 -2.24 7.11 -13.05
CA TYR A 172 -3.21 6.17 -13.63
C TYR A 172 -3.75 6.63 -15.00
N ARG A 173 -3.70 7.93 -15.32
CA ARG A 173 -4.22 8.47 -16.60
C ARG A 173 -3.49 7.98 -17.84
N SER A 174 -2.25 7.50 -17.70
CA SER A 174 -1.47 6.97 -18.83
C SER A 174 -1.85 5.54 -19.20
N GLU A 175 -2.62 4.85 -18.36
CA GLU A 175 -3.04 3.48 -18.63
C GLU A 175 -4.23 3.42 -19.59
N PRO A 176 -4.24 2.50 -20.57
CA PRO A 176 -5.41 2.30 -21.45
C PRO A 176 -6.70 2.01 -20.67
N SER A 177 -6.57 1.30 -19.54
CA SER A 177 -7.71 0.98 -18.66
C SER A 177 -8.40 2.22 -18.05
N TYR A 178 -7.70 3.35 -17.97
CA TYR A 178 -8.25 4.59 -17.40
C TYR A 178 -9.40 5.16 -18.25
N GLU A 179 -9.22 5.20 -19.57
CA GLU A 179 -10.24 5.72 -20.47
C GLU A 179 -11.49 4.84 -20.48
N GLU A 180 -11.31 3.52 -20.46
CA GLU A 180 -12.39 2.54 -20.37
C GLU A 180 -13.18 2.68 -19.07
N GLU A 181 -12.51 2.78 -17.92
CA GLU A 181 -13.16 2.97 -16.62
C GLU A 181 -13.88 4.32 -16.55
N LYS A 182 -13.23 5.38 -17.02
CA LYS A 182 -13.82 6.72 -17.06
C LYS A 182 -15.10 6.73 -17.90
N ALA A 183 -15.05 6.22 -19.13
CA ALA A 183 -16.22 6.17 -20.00
C ALA A 183 -17.35 5.31 -19.41
N SER A 184 -17.02 4.20 -18.74
CA SER A 184 -17.99 3.37 -18.03
C SER A 184 -18.68 4.13 -16.89
N ILE A 185 -17.92 4.89 -16.11
CA ILE A 185 -18.42 5.72 -15.00
C ILE A 185 -19.31 6.84 -15.51
N GLU A 186 -18.88 7.58 -16.54
CA GLU A 186 -19.66 8.66 -17.15
C GLU A 186 -21.00 8.15 -17.68
N LYS A 187 -21.01 7.01 -18.37
CA LYS A 187 -22.25 6.36 -18.83
C LYS A 187 -23.19 5.99 -17.67
N GLN A 188 -22.66 5.52 -16.55
CA GLN A 188 -23.48 5.21 -15.38
C GLN A 188 -24.05 6.47 -14.72
N ILE A 189 -23.30 7.58 -14.70
CA ILE A 189 -23.78 8.88 -14.22
C ILE A 189 -24.91 9.38 -15.11
N GLU A 190 -24.74 9.39 -16.42
CA GLU A 190 -25.76 9.81 -17.38
C GLU A 190 -27.05 8.98 -17.24
N GLU A 191 -26.93 7.66 -17.06
CA GLU A 191 -28.10 6.80 -16.85
C GLU A 191 -28.82 7.14 -15.54
N ARG A 192 -28.08 7.38 -14.45
CA ARG A 192 -28.64 7.79 -13.14
C ARG A 192 -29.34 9.14 -13.24
N GLU A 193 -28.74 10.11 -13.95
CA GLU A 193 -29.34 11.42 -14.19
C GLU A 193 -30.56 11.34 -15.09
N ARG A 194 -30.52 10.52 -16.14
CA ARG A 194 -31.67 10.28 -17.03
C ARG A 194 -32.83 9.66 -16.27
N GLN A 195 -32.57 8.69 -15.39
CA GLN A 195 -33.60 8.09 -14.52
C GLN A 195 -34.16 9.12 -13.53
N SER A 196 -33.29 9.92 -12.90
CA SER A 196 -33.71 11.00 -11.99
C SER A 196 -34.58 12.02 -12.70
N ASN A 197 -34.16 12.51 -13.87
CA ASN A 197 -34.91 13.47 -14.68
C ASN A 197 -36.26 12.93 -15.15
N ARG A 198 -36.34 11.63 -15.52
CA ARG A 198 -37.62 10.98 -15.85
C ARG A 198 -38.54 10.92 -14.63
N SER A 199 -38.02 10.56 -13.46
CA SER A 199 -38.79 10.52 -12.20
C SER A 199 -39.32 11.91 -11.82
N MET A 200 -38.46 12.94 -11.88
CA MET A 200 -38.84 14.32 -11.56
C MET A 200 -39.92 14.87 -12.50
N ARG A 201 -39.83 14.62 -13.82
CA ARG A 201 -40.86 15.02 -14.78
C ARG A 201 -42.21 14.37 -14.48
N GLY A 202 -42.23 13.08 -14.13
CA GLY A 202 -43.45 12.38 -13.74
C GLY A 202 -44.08 12.90 -12.45
N PHE A 203 -43.27 13.32 -11.48
CA PHE A 203 -43.73 13.86 -10.20
C PHE A 203 -44.26 15.30 -10.29
N LEU A 204 -43.67 16.13 -11.14
CA LEU A 204 -44.14 17.51 -11.37
C LEU A 204 -45.41 17.53 -12.22
N GLY A 205 -45.57 16.63 -13.19
CA GLY A 205 -46.78 16.53 -14.02
C GLY A 205 -48.04 16.11 -13.26
N LYS A 206 -47.91 15.34 -12.18
CA LYS A 206 -49.05 14.87 -11.35
C LYS A 206 -49.60 15.90 -10.35
N ARG A 207 -48.87 16.98 -10.08
CA ARG A 207 -49.30 18.06 -9.16
C ARG A 207 -49.86 19.29 -9.88
N SER A 208 -49.94 19.24 -11.21
CA SER A 208 -50.42 20.33 -12.07
C SER A 208 -51.88 20.13 -12.52
N THR A 209 -52.59 19.18 -11.92
CA THR A 209 -54.01 18.88 -12.16
C THR A 209 -54.72 18.76 -10.82
#